data_AF-A0AAU6CV05-F1
#
_entry.id   AF-A0AAU6CV05-F1
#
_cell.length_a   1.000
_cell.length_b   1.000
_cell.length_c   1.000
_cell.angle_alpha   90.00
_cell.angle_beta   90.00
_cell.angle_gamma   90.00
#
_symmetry.space_group_name_H-M   'P 1'
#
loop_
_entity.id
_entity.type
_entity.pdbx_description
1 polymer ?
#
loop_
_entity_poly.entity_id
_entity_poly.type
_entity_poly.pdbx_seq_one_letter_code
_entity_poly.pdbx_strand_id
1 'polypeptide(L)'
;MSAADETVPLTAWVSSDTETQDERHLRELAALGLCNRCPIRQACLDYALAEEPLNIWGGMTAAQRRDLLLDRRRAASAKPVEPARIPVTELDLRVLRALAGHRSQQMVARAAGMDVTRTNWHRSRLVTFLRLDPRTATRMDLLRAGLGAGLLDGGVFVLVDRRRLIAAVPSRQASVARSRGVQLVLPGLERFLNGSSTGRASVSVMPQRSTGLLAA
;
A
#
# COMPACT_ATOMS: atom_id res chain seq x y z
N MET A 1 -35.65 22.67 -8.25
CA MET A 1 -34.45 23.40 -8.66
C MET A 1 -33.58 23.65 -7.44
N SER A 2 -32.40 23.03 -7.33
CA SER A 2 -31.42 23.38 -6.30
C SER A 2 -30.60 24.59 -6.77
N ALA A 3 -30.32 25.54 -5.88
CA ALA A 3 -29.74 26.85 -6.23
C ALA A 3 -28.32 26.82 -6.83
N ALA A 4 -27.68 25.66 -6.94
CA ALA A 4 -26.28 25.53 -7.39
C ALA A 4 -26.06 24.58 -8.58
N ASP A 5 -27.06 23.78 -8.98
CA ASP A 5 -26.97 22.91 -10.16
C ASP A 5 -28.38 22.52 -10.63
N GLU A 6 -28.71 22.87 -11.88
CA GLU A 6 -30.02 22.60 -12.49
C GLU A 6 -30.23 21.11 -12.79
N THR A 7 -29.15 20.33 -12.88
CA THR A 7 -29.20 18.90 -13.18
C THR A 7 -29.57 18.04 -11.96
N VAL A 8 -29.52 18.62 -10.75
CA VAL A 8 -29.84 17.91 -9.51
C VAL A 8 -31.22 18.33 -9.00
N PRO A 9 -32.22 17.42 -8.93
CA PRO A 9 -33.55 17.76 -8.45
C PRO A 9 -33.54 18.08 -6.96
N LEU A 10 -34.48 18.91 -6.50
CA LEU A 10 -34.61 19.25 -5.05
C LEU A 10 -34.92 18.03 -4.19
N THR A 11 -35.59 17.05 -4.77
CA THR A 11 -35.90 15.77 -4.12
C THR A 11 -34.66 14.94 -3.83
N ALA A 12 -33.50 15.31 -4.37
CA ALA A 12 -32.28 14.55 -4.11
C ALA A 12 -31.90 14.55 -2.61
N TRP A 13 -32.30 15.58 -1.85
CA TRP A 13 -31.99 15.69 -0.40
C TRP A 13 -33.02 15.00 0.50
N VAL A 14 -34.11 14.49 -0.08
CA VAL A 14 -35.24 13.93 0.67
C VAL A 14 -35.30 12.44 0.41
N SER A 15 -35.27 11.65 1.49
CA SER A 15 -35.49 10.20 1.41
C SER A 15 -36.97 9.93 1.13
N SER A 16 -37.26 8.93 0.30
CA SER A 16 -38.62 8.37 0.15
C SER A 16 -38.69 7.03 0.87
N ASP A 17 -39.82 6.71 1.49
CA ASP A 17 -40.02 5.41 2.16
C ASP A 17 -40.19 4.26 1.16
N THR A 18 -40.47 4.57 -0.11
CA THR A 18 -40.66 3.60 -1.19
C THR A 18 -39.44 3.42 -2.09
N GLU A 19 -38.33 4.13 -1.83
CA GLU A 19 -37.15 4.05 -2.70
C GLU A 19 -36.39 2.74 -2.52
N THR A 20 -35.95 2.17 -3.63
CA THR A 20 -35.04 1.02 -3.65
C THR A 20 -33.63 1.44 -3.22
N GLN A 21 -32.77 0.46 -2.91
CA GLN A 21 -31.38 0.73 -2.52
C GLN A 21 -30.57 1.41 -3.63
N ASP A 22 -30.77 1.02 -4.89
CA ASP A 22 -30.06 1.62 -6.03
C ASP A 22 -30.51 3.06 -6.28
N GLU A 23 -31.81 3.33 -6.19
CA GLU A 23 -32.36 4.70 -6.29
C GLU A 23 -31.83 5.59 -5.17
N ARG A 24 -31.81 5.07 -3.93
CA ARG A 24 -31.19 5.75 -2.78
C ARG A 24 -29.74 6.08 -3.07
N HIS A 25 -28.96 5.12 -3.58
CA HIS A 25 -27.55 5.32 -3.85
C HIS A 25 -27.33 6.40 -4.93
N LEU A 26 -28.05 6.33 -6.05
CA LEU A 26 -27.97 7.33 -7.12
C LEU A 26 -28.38 8.73 -6.64
N ARG A 27 -29.44 8.80 -5.84
CA ARG A 27 -29.92 10.03 -5.22
C ARG A 27 -28.83 10.65 -4.33
N GLU A 28 -28.24 9.85 -3.43
CA GLU A 28 -27.17 10.28 -2.54
C GLU A 28 -25.89 10.67 -3.31
N LEU A 29 -25.56 9.98 -4.41
CA LEU A 29 -24.42 10.36 -5.25
C LEU A 29 -24.60 11.70 -5.93
N ALA A 30 -25.77 11.93 -6.56
CA ALA A 30 -26.13 13.24 -7.09
C ALA A 30 -25.99 14.31 -6.01
N ALA A 31 -26.33 13.93 -4.77
CA ALA A 31 -26.32 14.83 -3.66
C ALA A 31 -24.99 15.29 -3.14
N LEU A 32 -24.16 14.30 -2.89
CA LEU A 32 -22.79 14.49 -2.49
C LEU A 32 -22.04 15.28 -3.57
N GLY A 33 -22.35 15.06 -4.86
CA GLY A 33 -21.78 15.82 -5.98
C GLY A 33 -21.93 17.34 -5.80
N LEU A 34 -23.13 17.81 -5.47
CA LEU A 34 -23.36 19.24 -5.22
C LEU A 34 -22.76 19.70 -3.89
N CYS A 35 -23.00 18.94 -2.82
CA CYS A 35 -22.58 19.30 -1.47
C CYS A 35 -21.05 19.43 -1.36
N ASN A 36 -20.30 18.59 -2.10
CA ASN A 36 -18.84 18.61 -2.11
C ASN A 36 -18.24 19.87 -2.77
N ARG A 37 -19.01 20.56 -3.62
CA ARG A 37 -18.59 21.82 -4.27
C ARG A 37 -19.00 23.08 -3.50
N CYS A 38 -19.76 22.93 -2.40
CA CYS A 38 -20.28 24.06 -1.64
C CYS A 38 -19.15 24.83 -0.92
N PRO A 39 -19.07 26.17 -1.02
CA PRO A 39 -18.01 26.96 -0.39
C PRO A 39 -18.04 26.92 1.14
N ILE A 40 -19.22 26.69 1.74
CA ILE A 40 -19.41 26.60 3.20
C ILE A 40 -19.40 25.15 3.72
N ARG A 41 -18.94 24.19 2.91
CA ARG A 41 -19.01 22.76 3.24
C ARG A 41 -18.46 22.44 4.62
N GLN A 42 -17.35 23.06 5.02
CA GLN A 42 -16.73 22.79 6.32
C GLN A 42 -17.61 23.27 7.49
N ALA A 43 -18.07 24.53 7.47
CA ALA A 43 -18.96 25.06 8.51
C ALA A 43 -20.29 24.28 8.57
N CYS A 44 -20.81 23.88 7.41
CA CYS A 44 -21.98 23.02 7.29
C CYS A 44 -21.77 21.63 7.89
N LEU A 45 -20.59 21.04 7.70
CA LEU A 45 -20.21 19.76 8.31
C LEU A 45 -20.10 19.89 9.83
N ASP A 46 -19.45 20.94 10.32
CA ASP A 46 -19.26 21.17 11.75
C ASP A 46 -20.61 21.30 12.47
N TYR A 47 -21.55 22.04 11.89
CA TYR A 47 -22.94 22.10 12.36
C TYR A 47 -23.62 20.72 12.34
N ALA A 48 -23.52 19.99 11.23
CA ALA A 48 -24.18 18.70 11.07
C ALA A 48 -23.62 17.59 11.97
N LEU A 49 -22.38 17.73 12.46
CA LEU A 49 -21.80 16.84 13.46
C LEU A 49 -22.28 17.14 14.88
N ALA A 50 -22.80 18.33 15.14
CA ALA A 50 -23.41 18.70 16.42
C ALA A 50 -24.91 18.31 16.47
N GLU A 51 -25.65 18.57 15.39
CA GLU A 51 -27.12 18.42 15.36
C GLU A 51 -27.62 17.08 14.80
N GLU A 52 -26.73 16.26 14.21
CA GLU A 52 -27.03 14.96 13.60
C GLU A 52 -28.31 14.89 12.71
N PRO A 53 -28.49 15.79 11.72
CA PRO A 53 -29.64 15.72 10.82
C PRO A 53 -29.62 14.45 9.95
N LEU A 54 -30.79 13.95 9.54
CA LEU A 54 -30.92 12.71 8.74
C LEU A 54 -30.48 12.86 7.27
N ASN A 55 -30.43 14.08 6.74
CA ASN A 55 -30.14 14.36 5.32
C ASN A 55 -28.62 14.48 5.03
N ILE A 56 -28.28 14.87 3.80
CA ILE A 56 -26.89 15.13 3.38
C ILE A 56 -26.50 16.55 3.74
N TRP A 57 -25.39 16.68 4.46
CA TRP A 57 -24.85 17.94 4.95
C TRP A 57 -23.32 17.84 4.98
N GLY A 58 -22.65 18.93 4.64
CA GLY A 58 -21.18 19.01 4.72
C GLY A 58 -20.43 18.01 3.84
N GLY A 59 -21.05 17.51 2.77
CA GLY A 59 -20.46 16.52 1.87
C GLY A 59 -20.54 15.08 2.40
N MET A 60 -21.39 14.81 3.38
CA MET A 60 -21.53 13.49 4.00
C MET A 60 -23.01 13.10 4.15
N THR A 61 -23.28 11.80 4.09
CA THR A 61 -24.57 11.22 4.52
C THR A 61 -24.65 11.15 6.05
N ALA A 62 -25.85 10.96 6.59
CA ALA A 62 -26.03 10.76 8.03
C ALA A 62 -25.25 9.53 8.55
N ALA A 63 -25.19 8.45 7.75
CA ALA A 63 -24.39 7.27 8.08
C ALA A 63 -22.90 7.59 8.15
N GLN A 64 -22.36 8.27 7.14
CA GLN A 64 -20.95 8.66 7.11
C GLN A 64 -20.58 9.59 8.27
N ARG A 65 -21.47 10.52 8.67
CA ARG A 65 -21.25 11.37 9.84
C ARG A 65 -21.24 10.57 11.14
N ARG A 66 -22.16 9.61 11.31
CA ARG A 66 -22.16 8.71 12.47
C ARG A 66 -20.85 7.92 12.55
N ASP A 67 -20.39 7.37 11.43
CA ASP A 67 -19.13 6.63 11.38
C ASP A 67 -17.94 7.54 11.76
N LEU A 68 -17.90 8.77 11.23
CA LEU A 68 -16.89 9.76 11.60
C LEU A 68 -16.90 10.08 13.10
N LEU A 69 -18.07 10.23 13.72
CA LEU A 69 -18.19 10.48 15.16
C LEU A 69 -17.74 9.27 15.98
N LEU A 70 -18.08 8.05 15.56
CA LEU A 70 -17.61 6.82 16.19
C LEU A 70 -16.09 6.70 16.10
N ASP A 71 -15.50 7.00 14.94
CA ASP A 71 -14.05 6.98 14.75
C ASP A 71 -13.35 8.06 15.57
N ARG A 72 -13.92 9.27 15.67
CA ARG A 72 -13.42 10.31 16.58
C ARG A 72 -13.48 9.88 18.05
N ARG A 73 -14.57 9.24 18.47
CA ARG A 73 -14.69 8.70 19.84
C ARG A 73 -13.67 7.60 20.09
N ARG A 74 -13.44 6.70 19.12
CA ARG A 74 -12.40 5.67 19.18
C ARG A 74 -11.01 6.27 19.24
N ALA A 75 -10.73 7.33 18.46
CA ALA A 75 -9.46 8.01 18.48
C ALA A 75 -9.24 8.78 19.80
N ALA A 76 -10.29 9.35 20.38
CA ALA A 76 -10.24 10.04 21.67
C ALA A 76 -10.10 9.07 22.85
N SER A 77 -10.70 7.88 22.78
CA SER A 77 -10.58 6.83 23.79
C SER A 77 -9.35 5.94 23.59
N ALA A 78 -8.77 5.94 22.39
CA ALA A 78 -7.46 5.36 22.15
C ALA A 78 -6.44 6.15 22.97
N LYS A 79 -5.85 5.47 23.97
CA LYS A 79 -4.70 5.99 24.70
C LYS A 79 -3.66 6.48 23.68
N PRO A 80 -3.11 7.71 23.83
CA PRO A 80 -2.04 8.17 22.96
C PRO A 80 -0.97 7.09 22.88
N VAL A 81 -0.77 6.53 21.69
CA VAL A 81 0.34 5.63 21.44
C VAL A 81 1.57 6.51 21.41
N GLU A 82 2.20 6.68 22.57
CA GLU A 82 3.57 7.14 22.69
C GLU A 82 4.40 6.37 21.64
N PRO A 83 5.27 7.01 20.83
CA PRO A 83 5.95 6.32 19.74
C PRO A 83 6.67 5.12 20.32
N ALA A 84 6.08 3.94 20.11
CA ALA A 84 6.50 2.75 20.82
C ALA A 84 7.93 2.49 20.41
N ARG A 85 8.88 2.67 21.35
CA ARG A 85 10.24 2.16 21.19
C ARG A 85 10.06 0.69 20.82
N ILE A 86 10.46 0.34 19.60
CA ILE A 86 10.36 -1.03 19.12
C ILE A 86 11.01 -1.91 20.22
N PRO A 87 10.31 -2.93 20.77
CA PRO A 87 10.80 -3.69 21.91
C PRO A 87 11.90 -4.68 21.49
N VAL A 88 13.02 -4.13 21.05
CA VAL A 88 14.21 -4.83 20.55
C VAL A 88 15.13 -5.09 21.73
N THR A 89 15.60 -6.33 21.84
CA THR A 89 16.54 -6.76 22.89
C THR A 89 18.00 -6.59 22.43
N GLU A 90 18.97 -6.63 23.35
CA GLU A 90 20.40 -6.62 22.97
C GLU A 90 20.78 -7.83 22.09
N LEU A 91 20.09 -8.96 22.23
CA LEU A 91 20.30 -10.11 21.35
C LEU A 91 19.86 -9.82 19.92
N ASP A 92 18.72 -9.15 19.75
CA ASP A 92 18.24 -8.71 18.44
C ASP A 92 19.24 -7.73 17.80
N LEU A 93 19.77 -6.77 18.58
CA LEU A 93 20.77 -5.82 18.12
C LEU A 93 22.09 -6.50 17.71
N ARG A 94 22.56 -7.50 18.48
CA ARG A 94 23.73 -8.32 18.10
C ARG A 94 23.52 -9.01 16.75
N VAL A 95 22.36 -9.60 16.51
CA VAL A 95 22.04 -10.25 15.23
C VAL A 95 21.99 -9.21 14.09
N LEU A 96 21.41 -8.04 14.34
CA LEU A 96 21.32 -6.96 13.36
C LEU A 96 22.70 -6.39 12.98
N ARG A 97 23.59 -6.20 13.97
CA ARG A 97 25.00 -5.80 13.73
C ARG A 97 25.78 -6.89 13.00
N ALA A 98 25.67 -8.14 13.41
CA ALA A 98 26.31 -9.28 12.73
C ALA A 98 25.83 -9.41 11.27
N LEU A 99 24.55 -9.14 11.04
CA LEU A 99 23.96 -9.07 9.73
C LEU A 99 24.61 -8.01 8.86
N ALA A 100 24.96 -6.83 9.38
CA ALA A 100 25.59 -5.76 8.61
C ALA A 100 26.91 -6.20 7.96
N GLY A 101 27.73 -7.02 8.64
CA GLY A 101 29.03 -7.47 8.17
C GLY A 101 29.06 -8.81 7.42
N HIS A 102 28.00 -9.63 7.50
CA HIS A 102 28.05 -11.01 7.02
C HIS A 102 26.83 -11.43 6.20
N ARG A 103 27.10 -12.27 5.19
CA ARG A 103 26.09 -12.78 4.23
C ARG A 103 25.64 -14.21 4.51
N SER A 104 26.52 -15.04 5.08
CA SER A 104 26.25 -16.45 5.40
C SER A 104 25.56 -16.57 6.76
N GLN A 105 24.58 -17.48 6.87
CA GLN A 105 23.88 -17.75 8.13
C GLN A 105 24.84 -18.21 9.24
N GLN A 106 25.81 -19.06 8.89
CA GLN A 106 26.82 -19.55 9.82
C GLN A 106 27.73 -18.42 10.33
N MET A 107 28.14 -17.51 9.44
CA MET A 107 28.96 -16.36 9.81
C MET A 107 28.20 -15.36 10.69
N VAL A 108 26.93 -15.10 10.39
CA VAL A 108 26.07 -14.23 11.22
C VAL A 108 25.89 -14.83 12.60
N ALA A 109 25.60 -16.13 12.71
CA ALA A 109 25.43 -16.82 13.98
C ALA A 109 26.71 -16.77 14.84
N ARG A 110 27.86 -17.09 14.23
CA ARG A 110 29.17 -17.00 14.88
C ARG A 110 29.44 -15.59 15.39
N ALA A 111 29.24 -14.56 14.57
CA ALA A 111 29.48 -13.17 14.95
C ALA A 111 28.51 -12.67 16.03
N ALA A 112 27.28 -13.19 16.07
CA ALA A 112 26.31 -12.86 17.11
C ALA A 112 26.53 -13.64 18.43
N GLY A 113 27.45 -14.63 18.45
CA GLY A 113 27.73 -15.48 19.60
C GLY A 113 26.60 -16.48 19.90
N MET A 114 25.88 -16.94 18.88
CA MET A 114 24.72 -17.82 18.99
C MET A 114 24.74 -18.93 17.94
N ASP A 115 23.91 -19.95 18.10
CA ASP A 115 23.65 -20.94 17.07
C ASP A 115 22.77 -20.38 15.94
N VAL A 116 22.73 -21.08 14.80
CA VAL A 116 21.99 -20.64 13.61
C VAL A 116 20.49 -20.59 13.85
N THR A 117 19.92 -21.53 14.60
CA THR A 117 18.47 -21.60 14.85
C THR A 117 18.02 -20.41 15.69
N ARG A 118 18.71 -20.14 16.80
CA ARG A 118 18.43 -18.98 17.66
C ARG A 118 18.64 -17.65 16.92
N THR A 119 19.69 -17.56 16.12
CA THR A 119 19.93 -16.39 15.25
C THR A 119 18.78 -16.19 14.27
N ASN A 120 18.31 -17.25 13.61
CA ASN A 120 17.21 -17.17 12.65
C ASN A 120 15.87 -16.79 13.30
N TRP A 121 15.64 -17.22 14.54
CA TRP A 121 14.50 -16.76 15.33
C TRP A 121 14.54 -15.24 15.57
N HIS A 122 15.69 -14.71 15.99
CA HIS A 122 15.87 -13.25 16.17
C HIS A 122 15.72 -12.47 14.86
N ARG A 123 16.17 -13.02 13.72
CA ARG A 123 15.93 -12.42 12.40
C ARG A 123 14.43 -12.33 12.07
N SER A 124 13.67 -13.39 12.35
CA SER A 124 12.22 -13.42 12.17
C SER A 124 11.52 -12.40 13.08
N ARG A 125 11.93 -12.33 14.35
CA ARG A 125 11.42 -11.38 15.34
C ARG A 125 11.67 -9.92 14.92
N LEU A 126 12.89 -9.60 14.47
CA LEU A 126 13.23 -8.27 13.93
C LEU A 126 12.38 -7.91 12.69
N VAL A 127 12.15 -8.85 11.79
CA VAL A 127 11.29 -8.65 10.61
C VAL A 127 9.86 -8.31 11.04
N THR A 128 9.30 -9.04 12.01
CA THR A 128 7.97 -8.75 12.57
C THR A 128 7.93 -7.35 13.20
N PHE A 129 8.92 -7.02 14.04
CA PHE A 129 8.97 -5.75 14.76
C PHE A 129 9.17 -4.53 13.86
N LEU A 130 9.94 -4.69 12.78
CA LEU A 130 10.15 -3.66 11.77
C LEU A 130 9.05 -3.68 10.69
N ARG A 131 8.00 -4.50 10.88
CA ARG A 131 6.83 -4.61 9.99
C ARG A 131 7.20 -4.89 8.53
N LEU A 132 8.22 -5.71 8.33
CA LEU A 132 8.64 -6.18 7.00
C LEU A 132 7.88 -7.47 6.66
N ASP A 133 7.61 -7.69 5.37
CA ASP A 133 7.00 -8.93 4.91
C ASP A 133 8.01 -10.10 4.98
N PRO A 134 7.78 -11.13 5.80
CA PRO A 134 8.73 -12.23 5.98
C PRO A 134 8.93 -13.09 4.71
N ARG A 135 8.03 -13.02 3.73
CA ARG A 135 8.14 -13.79 2.47
C ARG A 135 9.11 -13.14 1.49
N THR A 136 9.17 -11.81 1.49
CA THR A 136 9.87 -11.04 0.45
C THR A 136 11.03 -10.21 0.98
N ALA A 137 11.07 -9.91 2.27
CA ALA A 137 12.08 -9.04 2.87
C ALA A 137 13.49 -9.59 2.63
N THR A 138 14.38 -8.72 2.13
CA THR A 138 15.79 -9.03 1.97
C THR A 138 16.61 -8.62 3.18
N ARG A 139 17.82 -9.18 3.31
CA ARG A 139 18.81 -8.76 4.30
C ARG A 139 19.05 -7.25 4.24
N MET A 140 19.10 -6.67 3.05
CA MET A 140 19.29 -5.22 2.87
C MET A 140 18.07 -4.42 3.31
N ASP A 141 16.85 -4.92 3.10
CA ASP A 141 15.63 -4.25 3.58
C ASP A 141 15.57 -4.24 5.10
N LEU A 142 15.94 -5.37 5.73
CA LEU A 142 16.05 -5.47 7.19
C LEU A 142 17.07 -4.48 7.77
N LEU A 143 18.25 -4.36 7.14
CA LEU A 143 19.28 -3.43 7.58
C LEU A 143 18.89 -1.96 7.36
N ARG A 144 18.22 -1.66 6.23
CA ARG A 144 17.71 -0.31 5.94
C ARG A 144 16.63 0.10 6.94
N ALA A 145 15.70 -0.80 7.26
CA ALA A 145 14.68 -0.57 8.28
C ALA A 145 15.31 -0.38 9.67
N GLY A 146 16.32 -1.18 10.01
CA GLY A 146 17.07 -1.03 11.26
C GLY A 146 17.77 0.33 11.40
N LEU A 147 18.42 0.81 10.34
CA LEU A 147 19.02 2.16 10.31
C LEU A 147 17.96 3.26 10.41
N GLY A 148 16.86 3.15 9.64
CA GLY A 148 15.76 4.12 9.67
C GLY A 148 15.05 4.19 11.02
N ALA A 149 15.03 3.08 11.77
CA ALA A 149 14.49 3.01 13.12
C ALA A 149 15.51 3.37 14.22
N GLY A 150 16.75 3.73 13.87
CA GLY A 150 17.81 4.08 14.82
C GLY A 150 18.34 2.91 15.66
N LEU A 151 18.15 1.66 15.20
CA LEU A 151 18.64 0.45 15.87
C LEU A 151 20.11 0.14 15.57
N LEU A 152 20.65 0.76 14.53
CA LEU A 152 22.07 0.72 14.16
C LEU A 152 22.57 2.16 14.11
N ASP A 153 23.80 2.38 14.58
CA ASP A 153 24.44 3.68 14.46
C ASP A 153 24.65 4.03 12.98
N GLY A 154 24.48 5.30 12.62
CA GLY A 154 24.63 5.75 11.23
C GLY A 154 26.05 5.52 10.65
N GLY A 155 27.05 5.32 11.51
CA GLY A 155 28.43 4.99 11.13
C GLY A 155 28.71 3.49 10.92
N VAL A 156 27.73 2.60 11.12
CA VAL A 156 27.92 1.16 10.93
C VAL A 156 28.20 0.85 9.45
N PHE A 157 29.33 0.19 9.18
CA PHE A 157 29.65 -0.28 7.84
C PHE A 157 28.73 -1.45 7.45
N VAL A 158 27.91 -1.25 6.41
CA VAL A 158 27.03 -2.28 5.86
C VAL A 158 27.62 -2.87 4.59
N LEU A 159 27.98 -4.15 4.65
CA LEU A 159 28.45 -4.91 3.50
C LEU A 159 27.30 -5.09 2.50
N VAL A 160 27.32 -4.44 1.33
CA VAL A 160 26.21 -4.52 0.35
C VAL A 160 26.12 -5.88 -0.37
N ASP A 161 24.91 -6.34 -0.71
CA ASP A 161 24.71 -7.66 -1.37
C ASP A 161 24.94 -7.66 -2.89
N ARG A 162 25.08 -6.49 -3.51
CA ARG A 162 25.22 -6.29 -4.96
C ARG A 162 24.21 -7.11 -5.77
N ARG A 163 24.64 -8.18 -6.45
CA ARG A 163 23.81 -9.04 -7.31
C ARG A 163 23.13 -10.19 -6.56
N ARG A 164 23.39 -10.37 -5.27
CA ARG A 164 22.79 -11.44 -4.46
C ARG A 164 21.53 -10.94 -3.78
N LEU A 165 20.48 -11.76 -3.82
CA LEU A 165 19.25 -11.53 -3.08
C LEU A 165 19.23 -12.50 -1.90
N ILE A 166 19.55 -11.97 -0.72
CA ILE A 166 19.62 -12.75 0.52
C ILE A 166 18.35 -12.47 1.31
N ALA A 167 17.62 -13.52 1.69
CA ALA A 167 16.43 -13.36 2.51
C ALA A 167 16.76 -12.82 3.91
N ALA A 168 15.92 -11.91 4.42
CA ALA A 168 15.97 -11.45 5.80
C ALA A 168 15.74 -12.62 6.75
N VAL A 169 14.77 -13.49 6.47
CA VAL A 169 14.53 -14.73 7.20
C VAL A 169 14.86 -15.91 6.29
N PRO A 170 15.83 -16.78 6.64
CA PRO A 170 16.14 -17.97 5.85
C PRO A 170 15.17 -19.12 6.18
N SER A 171 13.86 -18.89 6.01
CA SER A 171 12.83 -19.93 6.15
C SER A 171 12.57 -20.61 4.80
N ARG A 172 12.01 -21.83 4.81
CA ARG A 172 11.60 -22.52 3.56
C ARG A 172 10.49 -21.78 2.79
N GLN A 173 9.76 -20.89 3.47
CA GLN A 173 8.69 -20.08 2.89
C GLN A 173 9.19 -18.74 2.33
N ALA A 174 10.41 -18.32 2.66
CA ALA A 174 10.97 -17.07 2.17
C ALA A 174 11.33 -17.20 0.69
N SER A 175 10.55 -16.54 -0.17
CA SER A 175 10.74 -16.49 -1.62
C SER A 175 11.14 -15.09 -2.03
N VAL A 176 12.44 -14.78 -1.90
CA VAL A 176 13.00 -13.56 -2.46
C VAL A 176 13.15 -13.76 -3.97
N ALA A 177 12.14 -13.33 -4.73
CA ALA A 177 12.14 -13.44 -6.18
C ALA A 177 13.41 -12.84 -6.77
N ARG A 178 14.11 -13.59 -7.63
CA ARG A 178 15.20 -13.03 -8.43
C ARG A 178 14.60 -12.05 -9.41
N SER A 179 15.01 -10.80 -9.27
CA SER A 179 14.71 -9.71 -10.20
C SER A 179 13.23 -9.33 -10.18
N ARG A 180 12.93 -8.16 -9.60
CA ARG A 180 12.19 -7.19 -10.42
C ARG A 180 12.99 -7.16 -11.72
N GLY A 181 12.46 -7.79 -12.77
CA GLY A 181 12.95 -7.49 -14.10
C GLY A 181 13.04 -5.98 -14.13
N VAL A 182 14.19 -5.45 -14.52
CA VAL A 182 14.20 -4.10 -15.07
C VAL A 182 13.39 -4.25 -16.35
N GLN A 183 12.07 -4.34 -16.23
CA GLN A 183 11.18 -4.02 -17.30
C GLN A 183 11.42 -2.52 -17.42
N LEU A 184 12.31 -2.15 -18.34
CA LEU A 184 12.33 -0.80 -18.87
C LEU A 184 10.90 -0.57 -19.37
N VAL A 185 10.08 0.08 -18.57
CA VAL A 185 8.80 0.59 -19.04
C VAL A 185 9.19 1.74 -19.96
N LEU A 186 9.25 1.45 -21.25
CA LEU A 186 9.23 2.49 -22.27
C LEU A 186 7.89 3.22 -22.11
N PRO A 187 7.86 4.53 -21.82
CA PRO A 187 6.61 5.26 -21.65
C PRO A 187 5.69 5.06 -22.87
N GLY A 188 4.44 4.65 -22.64
CA GLY A 188 3.42 4.45 -23.68
C GLY A 188 3.14 3.00 -24.12
N LEU A 189 3.88 2.01 -23.59
CA LEU A 189 3.72 0.59 -23.93
C LEU A 189 3.02 -0.25 -22.82
N GLU A 190 2.41 0.38 -21.81
CA GLU A 190 1.92 -0.32 -20.61
C GLU A 190 0.79 -1.33 -20.90
N ARG A 191 0.06 -1.10 -22.00
CA ARG A 191 -1.13 -1.83 -22.43
C ARG A 191 -0.86 -3.21 -23.03
N PHE A 192 0.38 -3.53 -23.40
CA PHE A 192 0.72 -4.81 -24.04
C PHE A 192 1.18 -5.89 -23.07
N LEU A 193 1.52 -5.55 -21.82
CA LEU A 193 2.12 -6.50 -20.88
C LEU A 193 1.12 -7.19 -19.95
N ASN A 194 -0.11 -6.66 -19.84
CA ASN A 194 -1.15 -7.20 -18.95
C ASN A 194 -2.22 -8.04 -19.69
N GLY A 195 -1.92 -8.53 -20.90
CA GLY A 195 -2.80 -9.44 -21.63
C GLY A 195 -2.65 -10.88 -21.13
N SER A 196 -3.45 -11.26 -20.15
CA SER A 196 -3.71 -12.66 -19.78
C SER A 196 -4.11 -13.49 -21.01
N SER A 197 -3.50 -14.66 -21.11
CA SER A 197 -3.71 -15.70 -22.11
C SER A 197 -5.17 -16.05 -22.35
N THR A 198 -5.73 -15.66 -23.49
CA THR A 198 -6.68 -16.46 -24.28
C THR A 198 -6.68 -15.94 -25.72
N GLY A 199 -6.49 -16.83 -26.69
CA GLY A 199 -6.59 -16.52 -28.12
C GLY A 199 -5.26 -16.61 -28.87
N ARG A 200 -4.98 -17.80 -29.39
CA ARG A 200 -4.00 -18.00 -30.47
C ARG A 200 -4.52 -17.25 -31.70
N ALA A 201 -4.06 -16.02 -31.93
CA ALA A 201 -4.21 -15.38 -33.22
C ALA A 201 -3.01 -15.77 -34.09
N SER A 202 -3.23 -16.69 -35.01
CA SER A 202 -2.32 -16.99 -36.10
C SER A 202 -2.08 -15.73 -36.92
N VAL A 203 -0.86 -15.19 -36.87
CA VAL A 203 -0.44 -14.14 -37.79
C VAL A 203 -0.24 -14.78 -39.16
N SER A 204 -1.19 -14.55 -40.06
CA SER A 204 -1.04 -14.86 -41.48
C SER A 204 -0.13 -13.80 -42.09
N VAL A 205 1.08 -14.19 -42.49
CA VAL A 205 2.02 -13.33 -43.21
C VAL A 205 1.50 -13.19 -44.65
N MET A 206 1.05 -12.00 -45.04
CA MET A 206 0.80 -11.70 -46.45
C MET A 206 2.13 -11.70 -47.23
N PRO A 207 2.21 -12.32 -48.42
CA PRO A 207 3.40 -12.27 -49.23
C PRO A 207 3.51 -10.87 -49.87
N GLN A 208 4.68 -10.25 -49.73
CA GLN A 208 4.98 -9.01 -50.42
C GLN A 208 5.13 -9.27 -51.93
N ARG A 209 4.31 -8.60 -52.74
CA ARG A 209 4.51 -8.55 -54.18
C ARG A 209 5.70 -7.65 -54.50
N SER A 210 6.81 -8.26 -54.87
CA SER A 210 7.95 -7.59 -55.51
C SER A 210 7.51 -6.95 -56.82
N THR A 211 7.55 -5.61 -56.89
CA THR A 211 7.45 -4.89 -58.17
C THR A 211 8.85 -4.89 -58.78
N GLY A 212 9.08 -5.83 -59.70
CA GLY A 212 10.27 -5.84 -60.54
C GLY A 212 10.13 -4.80 -61.66
N LEU A 213 11.03 -3.83 -61.65
CA LEU A 213 11.31 -2.91 -62.74
C LEU A 213 12.29 -3.61 -63.71
N LEU A 214 11.95 -3.71 -65.01
CA LEU A 214 12.85 -3.92 -66.16
C LEU A 214 11.99 -3.66 -67.41
N ALA A 215 12.11 -2.52 -68.09
CA ALA A 215 13.15 -2.12 -69.03
C ALA A 215 13.14 -2.93 -70.35
N ALA A 216 12.53 -2.33 -71.37
CA ALA A 216 12.87 -2.28 -72.80
C ALA A 216 11.59 -2.18 -73.65
#